data_AF-A0A2U9IR78-F1
#
_entry.id   AF-A0A2U9IR78-F1
#
_cell.length_a   1.000
_cell.length_b   1.000
_cell.length_c   1.000
_cell.angle_alpha   90.00
_cell.angle_beta   90.00
_cell.angle_gamma   90.00
#
_symmetry.space_group_name_H-M   'P 1'
#
loop_
_entity.id
_entity.type
_entity.pdbx_description
1 polymer ?
#
loop_
_entity_poly.entity_id
_entity_poly.type
_entity_poly.pdbx_seq_one_letter_code
_entity_poly.pdbx_strand_id
1 'polypeptide(L)'
;MKFTEEAKVEIVFGDGSTDRMIIKEVMDKNKHKYCKLSLFLPESGVKGIVIEVITGIRGVLKFIKNDISKFSMSYIVFIDKEHCNSDCERCIRESAREYGITVSTIDRLSEDLDIYKLKCTVGNKDFSVYFIFLGFTCCIEDFILKICNQVISEYDRKGCCKKYKDQLNRLPKEIRGKCVESAENELFKIIEIVLNDLTN
;
A
#
# COMPACT_ATOMS: atom_id res chain seq x y z
N MET A 1 16.72 10.14 1.19
CA MET A 1 15.75 9.56 2.14
C MET A 1 16.43 9.39 3.48
N LYS A 2 16.01 10.16 4.48
CA LYS A 2 16.36 9.91 5.88
C LYS A 2 15.16 9.18 6.48
N PHE A 3 15.26 7.86 6.59
CA PHE A 3 14.34 7.10 7.40
C PHE A 3 14.63 7.47 8.85
N THR A 4 13.72 8.21 9.46
CA THR A 4 13.84 8.69 10.84
C THR A 4 12.52 8.51 11.53
N GLU A 5 12.53 8.25 12.84
CA GLU A 5 11.32 8.25 13.68
C GLU A 5 10.60 9.63 13.66
N GLU A 6 11.26 10.68 13.15
CA GLU A 6 10.71 12.04 12.97
C GLU A 6 10.06 12.30 11.59
N ALA A 7 9.83 11.26 10.77
CA ALA A 7 9.24 11.43 9.45
C ALA A 7 7.80 11.97 9.54
N LYS A 8 7.41 12.82 8.58
CA LYS A 8 6.04 13.39 8.53
C LYS A 8 5.04 12.45 7.84
N VAL A 9 5.56 11.50 7.07
CA VAL A 9 4.78 10.54 6.29
C VAL A 9 5.27 9.13 6.62
N GLU A 10 4.35 8.23 6.98
CA GLU A 10 4.66 6.84 7.27
C GLU A 10 4.06 5.90 6.24
N ILE A 11 4.85 4.93 5.78
CA ILE A 11 4.42 3.90 4.85
C ILE A 11 3.99 2.68 5.66
N VAL A 12 2.74 2.28 5.49
CA VAL A 12 2.12 1.15 6.18
C VAL A 12 1.72 0.10 5.16
N PHE A 13 1.99 -1.16 5.48
CA PHE A 13 1.54 -2.30 4.67
C PHE A 13 0.41 -3.00 5.41
N GLY A 14 -0.69 -3.23 4.72
CA GLY A 14 -1.77 -4.07 5.24
C GLY A 14 -1.38 -5.53 5.31
N ASP A 15 -0.60 -6.01 4.32
CA ASP A 15 -0.31 -7.43 4.13
C ASP A 15 0.99 -7.69 3.34
N GLY A 16 1.51 -8.91 3.49
CA GLY A 16 2.51 -9.49 2.59
C GLY A 16 3.97 -9.06 2.78
N SER A 17 4.87 -10.04 2.98
CA SER A 17 6.32 -9.79 3.00
C SER A 17 6.88 -9.51 1.60
N THR A 18 6.27 -10.08 0.56
CA THR A 18 6.65 -9.87 -0.84
C THR A 18 6.39 -8.43 -1.28
N ASP A 19 5.18 -7.92 -1.02
CA ASP A 19 4.75 -6.57 -1.40
C ASP A 19 5.63 -5.53 -0.76
N ARG A 20 5.86 -5.69 0.55
CA ARG A 20 6.79 -4.85 1.29
C ARG A 20 8.18 -4.83 0.70
N MET A 21 8.71 -5.97 0.28
CA MET A 21 10.05 -6.06 -0.31
C MET A 21 10.09 -5.33 -1.66
N ILE A 22 9.14 -5.61 -2.56
CA ILE A 22 9.07 -4.99 -3.88
C ILE A 22 8.90 -3.47 -3.76
N ILE A 23 7.95 -3.01 -2.93
CA ILE A 23 7.70 -1.58 -2.72
C ILE A 23 8.91 -0.90 -2.09
N LYS A 24 9.60 -1.55 -1.14
CA LYS A 24 10.85 -1.02 -0.57
C LYS A 24 11.91 -0.83 -1.66
N GLU A 25 12.12 -1.84 -2.51
CA GLU A 25 13.08 -1.78 -3.61
C GLU A 25 12.74 -0.66 -4.60
N VAL A 26 11.46 -0.54 -4.99
CA VAL A 26 10.95 0.54 -5.85
C VAL A 26 11.28 1.92 -5.27
N MET A 27 10.98 2.12 -3.98
CA MET A 27 11.21 3.38 -3.28
C MET A 27 12.71 3.68 -3.13
N ASP A 28 13.52 2.67 -2.79
CA ASP A 28 14.96 2.83 -2.62
C ASP A 28 15.67 3.17 -3.94
N LYS A 29 15.27 2.58 -5.07
CA LYS A 29 15.80 2.89 -6.42
C LYS A 29 15.49 4.34 -6.81
N ASN A 30 14.32 4.85 -6.44
CA ASN A 30 13.84 6.16 -6.88
C ASN A 30 13.99 7.29 -5.84
N LYS A 31 14.55 7.01 -4.66
CA LYS A 31 14.66 7.97 -3.54
C LYS A 31 15.35 9.30 -3.86
N HIS A 32 16.16 9.35 -4.91
CA HIS A 32 16.87 10.55 -5.37
C HIS A 32 15.94 11.55 -6.09
N LYS A 33 14.77 11.11 -6.58
CA LYS A 33 13.78 11.99 -7.23
C LYS A 33 13.05 12.90 -6.23
N TYR A 34 12.91 12.45 -4.98
CA TYR A 34 12.15 13.13 -3.93
C TYR A 34 12.98 13.39 -2.67
N CYS A 35 14.16 14.03 -2.83
CA CYS A 35 15.12 14.28 -1.75
C CYS A 35 14.57 15.08 -0.55
N LYS A 36 13.44 15.77 -0.72
CA LYS A 36 12.81 16.62 0.31
C LYS A 36 11.72 15.90 1.14
N LEU A 37 11.27 14.71 0.72
CA LEU A 37 10.27 13.95 1.47
C LEU A 37 10.94 13.09 2.55
N SER A 38 10.45 13.20 3.79
CA SER A 38 10.82 12.33 4.90
C SER A 38 9.75 11.25 5.04
N LEU A 39 10.12 10.02 4.66
CA LEU A 39 9.27 8.83 4.74
C LEU A 39 9.81 7.89 5.82
N PHE A 40 8.93 7.32 6.62
CA PHE A 40 9.26 6.20 7.50
C PHE A 40 8.69 4.91 6.92
N LEU A 41 9.57 3.92 6.72
CA LEU A 41 9.18 2.56 6.41
C LEU A 41 9.55 1.73 7.64
N PRO A 42 8.60 1.20 8.43
CA PRO A 42 8.96 0.37 9.57
C PRO A 42 9.82 -0.81 9.08
N GLU A 43 10.72 -1.34 9.91
CA GLU A 43 11.44 -2.59 9.64
C GLU A 43 10.70 -3.79 10.27
N SER A 44 10.70 -4.95 9.62
CA SER A 44 10.09 -6.15 10.20
C SER A 44 10.98 -6.68 11.31
N GLY A 45 10.50 -6.60 12.56
CA GLY A 45 11.01 -7.42 13.65
C GLY A 45 12.13 -6.85 14.52
N VAL A 46 12.62 -5.63 14.32
CA VAL A 46 13.75 -5.12 15.14
C VAL A 46 13.33 -4.12 16.22
N LYS A 47 12.28 -3.30 15.99
CA LYS A 47 11.63 -2.49 17.04
C LYS A 47 10.18 -2.22 16.67
N GLY A 48 9.25 -2.61 17.54
CA GLY A 48 7.83 -2.33 17.37
C GLY A 48 7.03 -3.61 17.43
N ILE A 49 6.37 -3.82 18.57
CA ILE A 49 5.33 -4.79 18.88
C ILE A 49 4.76 -5.42 17.59
N VAL A 50 4.97 -6.73 17.41
CA VAL A 50 4.15 -7.54 16.50
C VAL A 50 2.76 -7.56 17.11
N ILE A 51 2.02 -6.46 16.93
CA ILE A 51 0.58 -6.51 17.05
C ILE A 51 0.20 -7.43 15.90
N GLU A 52 -0.49 -8.54 16.19
CA GLU A 52 -1.21 -9.26 15.14
C GLU A 52 -2.07 -8.23 14.42
N VAL A 53 -1.57 -7.72 13.29
CA VAL A 53 -2.28 -6.76 12.48
C VAL A 53 -3.41 -7.59 11.89
N ILE A 54 -4.62 -7.26 12.30
CA ILE A 54 -5.82 -7.69 11.59
C ILE A 54 -5.57 -7.33 10.12
N THR A 55 -5.41 -8.30 9.25
CA THR A 55 -5.03 -8.07 7.85
C THR A 55 -6.03 -7.14 7.13
N GLY A 56 -5.57 -6.42 6.11
CA GLY A 56 -6.37 -5.48 5.34
C GLY A 56 -6.73 -4.16 6.03
N ILE A 57 -7.75 -3.49 5.48
CA ILE A 57 -8.13 -2.10 5.81
C ILE A 57 -8.34 -1.89 7.32
N ARG A 58 -8.95 -2.87 7.99
CA ARG A 58 -9.31 -2.78 9.40
C ARG A 58 -8.08 -2.68 10.31
N GLY A 59 -7.10 -3.57 10.18
CA GLY A 59 -5.93 -3.49 11.07
C GLY A 59 -5.00 -2.34 10.72
N VAL A 60 -4.93 -1.92 9.46
CA VAL A 60 -4.19 -0.70 9.11
C VAL A 60 -4.79 0.52 9.81
N LEU A 61 -6.11 0.70 9.78
CA LEU A 61 -6.75 1.82 10.46
C LEU A 61 -6.62 1.73 11.99
N LYS A 62 -6.67 0.52 12.57
CA LYS A 62 -6.35 0.29 13.99
C LYS A 62 -4.92 0.71 14.33
N PHE A 63 -3.95 0.36 13.47
CA PHE A 63 -2.55 0.76 13.62
C PHE A 63 -2.42 2.29 13.57
N ILE A 64 -2.95 2.93 12.53
CA ILE A 64 -2.91 4.38 12.35
C ILE A 64 -3.53 5.09 13.56
N LYS A 65 -4.66 4.60 14.08
CA LYS A 65 -5.31 5.18 15.27
C LYS A 65 -4.40 5.19 16.51
N ASN A 66 -3.57 4.16 16.66
CA ASN A 66 -2.62 4.05 17.77
C ASN A 66 -1.38 4.90 17.51
N ASP A 67 -0.91 4.97 16.27
CA ASP A 67 0.29 5.70 15.89
C ASP A 67 0.10 7.22 15.84
N ILE A 68 -1.02 7.71 15.29
CA ILE A 68 -1.34 9.16 15.17
C ILE A 68 -1.32 9.87 16.53
N SER A 69 -1.54 9.11 17.61
CA SER A 69 -1.43 9.65 18.95
C SER A 69 -0.01 10.12 19.28
N LYS A 70 1.01 9.62 18.58
CA LYS A 70 2.43 9.78 18.89
C LYS A 70 3.23 10.58 17.84
N PHE A 71 3.09 10.34 16.54
CA PHE A 71 4.12 10.80 15.57
C PHE A 71 3.61 11.39 14.23
N SER A 72 2.96 10.59 13.38
CA SER A 72 2.81 10.92 11.96
C SER A 72 1.59 11.82 11.65
N MET A 73 1.61 12.59 10.56
CA MET A 73 0.47 13.42 10.09
C MET A 73 -0.06 12.97 8.72
N SER A 74 0.60 12.01 8.08
CA SER A 74 0.19 11.43 6.81
C SER A 74 0.66 9.99 6.70
N TYR A 75 -0.15 9.13 6.08
CA TYR A 75 0.16 7.72 5.90
C TYR A 75 -0.02 7.29 4.45
N ILE A 76 0.93 6.56 3.88
CA ILE A 76 0.77 5.86 2.59
C ILE A 76 0.57 4.39 2.91
N VAL A 77 -0.58 3.86 2.54
CA VAL A 77 -1.05 2.53 2.88
C VAL A 77 -1.09 1.67 1.63
N PHE A 78 -0.37 0.55 1.63
CA PHE A 78 -0.41 -0.46 0.58
C PHE A 78 -1.21 -1.67 1.05
N ILE A 79 -2.23 -2.09 0.30
CA ILE A 79 -3.07 -3.24 0.63
C ILE A 79 -3.36 -4.05 -0.63
N ASP A 80 -3.14 -5.37 -0.59
CA ASP A 80 -3.62 -6.25 -1.66
C ASP A 80 -5.15 -6.32 -1.69
N LYS A 81 -5.72 -6.24 -2.89
CA LYS A 81 -7.17 -6.34 -3.12
C LYS A 81 -7.78 -7.63 -2.55
N GLU A 82 -7.01 -8.70 -2.40
CA GLU A 82 -7.49 -9.96 -1.80
C GLU A 82 -7.98 -9.80 -0.35
N HIS A 83 -7.47 -8.78 0.34
CA HIS A 83 -7.82 -8.44 1.72
C HIS A 83 -8.87 -7.32 1.82
N CYS A 84 -9.47 -6.96 0.69
CA CYS A 84 -10.48 -5.94 0.58
C CYS A 84 -11.85 -6.54 0.25
N ASN A 85 -12.90 -5.88 0.73
CA ASN A 85 -14.24 -6.12 0.20
C ASN A 85 -14.35 -5.47 -1.18
N SER A 86 -15.29 -5.93 -2.02
CA SER A 86 -15.54 -5.35 -3.34
C SER A 86 -15.93 -3.86 -3.33
N ASP A 87 -16.37 -3.36 -2.17
CA ASP A 87 -16.64 -1.95 -1.92
C ASP A 87 -15.62 -1.40 -0.91
N CYS A 88 -14.45 -1.03 -1.42
CA CYS A 88 -13.33 -0.51 -0.63
C CYS A 88 -13.71 0.77 0.12
N GLU A 89 -14.38 1.72 -0.54
CA GLU A 89 -14.76 2.99 0.08
C GLU A 89 -15.68 2.79 1.29
N ARG A 90 -16.73 1.97 1.15
CA ARG A 90 -17.61 1.64 2.26
C ARG A 90 -16.84 0.95 3.38
N CYS A 91 -15.98 -0.01 3.04
CA CYS A 91 -15.17 -0.73 4.03
C CYS A 91 -14.25 0.21 4.82
N ILE A 92 -13.62 1.18 4.14
CA ILE A 92 -12.78 2.20 4.80
C ILE A 92 -13.64 3.04 5.75
N ARG A 93 -14.79 3.56 5.30
CA ARG A 93 -15.66 4.39 6.15
C ARG A 93 -16.14 3.65 7.39
N GLU A 94 -16.61 2.42 7.23
CA GLU A 94 -17.09 1.59 8.33
C GLU A 94 -15.98 1.29 9.33
N SER A 95 -14.82 0.85 8.84
CA SER A 95 -13.65 0.53 9.68
C SER A 95 -13.08 1.77 10.38
N ALA A 96 -13.03 2.91 9.69
CA ALA A 96 -12.59 4.17 10.28
C ALA A 96 -13.50 4.58 11.45
N ARG A 97 -14.83 4.49 11.24
CA ARG A 97 -15.83 4.78 12.28
C ARG A 97 -15.69 3.86 13.50
N GLU A 98 -15.44 2.56 13.29
CA GLU A 98 -15.20 1.61 14.40
C GLU A 98 -14.05 2.04 15.31
N TYR A 99 -13.01 2.67 14.75
CA TYR A 99 -11.84 3.14 15.49
C TYR A 99 -11.91 4.62 15.91
N GLY A 100 -13.08 5.26 15.76
CA GLY A 100 -13.28 6.67 16.12
C GLY A 100 -12.50 7.63 15.23
N ILE A 101 -12.20 7.24 13.99
CA ILE A 101 -11.63 8.10 12.96
C ILE A 101 -12.79 8.70 12.17
N THR A 102 -12.86 10.02 12.15
CA THR A 102 -13.80 10.74 11.28
C THR A 102 -13.15 10.93 9.92
N VAL A 103 -13.81 10.47 8.85
CA VAL A 103 -13.35 10.66 7.47
C VAL A 103 -14.15 11.81 6.85
N SER A 104 -13.51 12.94 6.62
CA SER A 104 -14.15 14.15 6.09
C SER A 104 -14.33 14.08 4.58
N THR A 105 -13.31 13.60 3.85
CA THR A 105 -13.36 13.40 2.41
C THR A 105 -12.70 12.08 2.02
N ILE A 106 -13.19 11.50 0.91
CA ILE A 106 -12.53 10.39 0.20
C ILE A 106 -12.43 10.85 -1.25
N ASP A 107 -11.22 11.16 -1.68
CA ASP A 107 -10.91 11.67 -3.01
C ASP A 107 -10.18 10.57 -3.79
N ARG A 108 -10.70 10.18 -4.96
CA ARG A 108 -9.98 9.27 -5.87
C ARG A 108 -8.91 10.06 -6.60
N LEU A 109 -7.63 9.75 -6.35
CA LEU A 109 -6.51 10.42 -7.04
C LEU A 109 -6.32 9.88 -8.47
N SER A 110 -6.79 8.67 -8.74
CA SER A 110 -6.83 8.07 -10.07
C SER A 110 -8.01 7.10 -10.13
N GLU A 111 -8.88 7.27 -11.12
CA GLU A 111 -10.01 6.37 -11.36
C GLU A 111 -9.56 4.97 -11.78
N ASP A 112 -8.42 4.87 -12.48
CA ASP A 112 -7.92 3.61 -13.04
C ASP A 112 -7.00 2.83 -12.09
N LEU A 113 -6.41 3.49 -11.09
CA LEU A 113 -5.31 2.93 -10.29
C LEU A 113 -5.67 2.64 -8.82
N ASP A 114 -6.96 2.65 -8.47
CA ASP A 114 -7.48 2.40 -7.12
C ASP A 114 -6.67 3.11 -6.01
N ILE A 115 -6.43 4.41 -6.22
CA ILE A 115 -5.71 5.28 -5.28
C ILE A 115 -6.72 6.24 -4.63
N TYR A 116 -6.80 6.18 -3.29
CA TYR A 116 -7.74 6.97 -2.51
C TYR A 116 -6.99 7.83 -1.51
N LYS A 117 -7.25 9.14 -1.53
CA LYS A 117 -6.82 10.09 -0.52
C LYS A 117 -7.96 10.34 0.46
N LEU A 118 -7.67 10.19 1.74
CA LEU A 118 -8.60 10.47 2.82
C LEU A 118 -8.10 11.62 3.66
N LYS A 119 -9.00 12.54 3.98
CA LYS A 119 -8.81 13.52 5.04
C LYS A 119 -9.51 13.02 6.30
N CYS A 120 -8.76 12.86 7.36
CA CYS A 120 -9.21 12.21 8.58
C CYS A 120 -8.96 13.08 9.80
N THR A 121 -9.80 12.90 10.82
CA THR A 121 -9.66 13.55 12.13
C THR A 121 -9.86 12.54 13.26
N VAL A 122 -9.01 12.63 14.28
CA VAL A 122 -9.13 11.90 15.56
C VAL A 122 -8.89 12.87 16.70
N GLY A 123 -9.93 13.15 17.50
CA GLY A 123 -9.86 14.19 18.53
C GLY A 123 -9.62 15.56 17.88
N ASN A 124 -8.50 16.20 18.19
CA ASN A 124 -8.08 17.49 17.62
C ASN A 124 -6.94 17.36 16.58
N LYS A 125 -6.64 16.14 16.13
CA LYS A 125 -5.58 15.87 15.17
C LYS A 125 -6.17 15.57 13.81
N ASP A 126 -5.76 16.35 12.81
CA ASP A 126 -6.06 16.12 11.40
C ASP A 126 -4.90 15.42 10.72
N PHE A 127 -5.18 14.48 9.83
CA PHE A 127 -4.18 13.73 9.09
C PHE A 127 -4.72 13.24 7.76
N SER A 128 -3.81 12.85 6.86
CA SER A 128 -4.17 12.26 5.58
C SER A 128 -3.79 10.78 5.50
N VAL A 129 -4.61 9.98 4.83
CA VAL A 129 -4.30 8.57 4.54
C VAL A 129 -4.46 8.33 3.06
N TYR A 130 -3.44 7.78 2.42
CA TYR A 130 -3.43 7.41 1.02
C TYR A 130 -3.51 5.90 0.92
N PHE A 131 -4.65 5.35 0.53
CA PHE A 131 -4.77 3.92 0.22
C PHE A 131 -4.39 3.67 -1.23
N ILE A 132 -3.43 2.78 -1.44
CA ILE A 132 -3.02 2.22 -2.74
C ILE A 132 -3.39 0.74 -2.71
N PHE A 133 -4.41 0.36 -3.46
CA PHE A 133 -4.81 -1.04 -3.57
C PHE A 133 -3.99 -1.76 -4.64
N LEU A 134 -3.19 -2.72 -4.20
CA LEU A 134 -2.27 -3.48 -5.03
C LEU A 134 -2.97 -4.62 -5.78
N GLY A 135 -2.42 -4.91 -6.96
CA GLY A 135 -2.94 -5.92 -7.88
C GLY A 135 -3.86 -5.35 -8.94
N PHE A 136 -3.88 -6.02 -10.08
CA PHE A 136 -4.85 -5.76 -11.14
C PHE A 136 -6.24 -6.24 -10.71
N THR A 137 -6.35 -7.52 -10.30
CA THR A 137 -7.61 -8.11 -9.80
C THR A 137 -7.56 -8.45 -8.33
N CYS A 138 -6.40 -8.87 -7.81
CA CYS A 138 -6.31 -9.46 -6.47
C CYS A 138 -5.06 -9.07 -5.68
N CYS A 139 -3.86 -9.14 -6.27
CA CYS A 139 -2.61 -8.91 -5.54
C CYS A 139 -1.44 -8.55 -6.45
N ILE A 140 -0.29 -8.17 -5.90
CA ILE A 140 0.88 -7.79 -6.72
C ILE A 140 1.31 -8.89 -7.71
N GLU A 141 1.13 -10.17 -7.40
CA GLU A 141 1.53 -11.24 -8.32
C GLU A 141 0.73 -11.24 -9.62
N ASP A 142 -0.56 -10.92 -9.59
CA ASP A 142 -1.35 -10.83 -10.83
C ASP A 142 -0.98 -9.61 -11.67
N PHE A 143 -0.56 -8.53 -11.02
CA PHE A 143 -0.07 -7.34 -11.68
C PHE A 143 1.21 -7.65 -12.45
N ILE A 144 2.13 -8.40 -11.84
CA ILE A 144 3.37 -8.86 -12.49
C ILE A 144 3.02 -9.82 -13.65
N LEU A 145 2.09 -10.76 -13.46
CA LEU A 145 1.66 -11.67 -14.53
C LEU A 145 1.07 -10.92 -15.73
N LYS A 146 0.33 -9.84 -15.47
CA LYS A 146 -0.29 -9.03 -16.51
C LYS A 146 0.79 -8.33 -17.33
N ILE A 147 1.80 -7.81 -16.67
CA ILE A 147 2.98 -7.22 -17.31
C ILE A 147 3.78 -8.27 -18.11
N CYS A 148 3.80 -9.52 -17.65
CA CYS A 148 4.33 -10.64 -18.44
C CYS A 148 3.45 -11.06 -19.65
N ASN A 149 2.37 -10.33 -19.95
CA ASN A 149 1.36 -10.69 -20.97
C ASN A 149 0.82 -12.12 -20.79
N GLN A 150 0.73 -12.60 -19.54
CA GLN A 150 0.13 -13.90 -19.27
C GLN A 150 -1.39 -13.79 -19.28
N VAL A 151 -2.07 -14.86 -19.71
CA VAL A 151 -3.52 -14.96 -19.58
C VAL A 151 -3.83 -15.22 -18.11
N ILE A 152 -4.44 -14.23 -17.47
CA ILE A 152 -4.85 -14.31 -16.07
C ILE A 152 -6.31 -14.71 -16.04
N SER A 153 -6.61 -15.86 -15.45
CA SER A 153 -7.98 -16.14 -15.02
C SER A 153 -8.28 -15.24 -13.83
N GLU A 154 -9.30 -14.38 -13.93
CA GLU A 154 -9.68 -13.51 -12.82
C GLU A 154 -10.06 -14.36 -11.60
N TYR A 155 -9.27 -14.26 -10.55
CA TYR A 155 -9.58 -14.81 -9.23
C TYR A 155 -9.82 -13.64 -8.28
N ASP A 156 -11.05 -13.50 -7.80
CA ASP A 156 -11.53 -12.35 -7.03
C ASP A 156 -11.73 -12.67 -5.54
N ARG A 157 -10.92 -13.58 -4.94
CA ARG A 157 -11.11 -14.08 -3.55
C ARG A 157 -9.83 -14.58 -2.89
N LYS A 158 -9.91 -14.75 -1.55
CA LYS A 158 -8.88 -15.33 -0.67
C LYS A 158 -8.16 -16.51 -1.31
N GLY A 159 -6.83 -16.42 -1.37
CA GLY A 159 -5.96 -17.49 -1.88
C GLY A 159 -5.64 -17.39 -3.38
N CYS A 160 -6.07 -16.31 -4.04
CA CYS A 160 -5.64 -15.96 -5.40
C CYS A 160 -4.11 -15.77 -5.47
N CYS A 161 -3.50 -15.13 -4.47
CA CYS A 161 -2.06 -14.84 -4.43
C CYS A 161 -1.22 -16.10 -4.58
N LYS A 162 -1.59 -17.17 -3.88
CA LYS A 162 -0.88 -18.46 -3.99
C LYS A 162 -0.91 -18.99 -5.43
N LYS A 163 -2.05 -18.91 -6.12
CA LYS A 163 -2.18 -19.37 -7.50
C LYS A 163 -1.34 -18.53 -8.45
N TYR A 164 -1.40 -17.20 -8.33
CA TYR A 164 -0.63 -16.30 -9.16
C TYR A 164 0.88 -16.44 -8.92
N LYS A 165 1.28 -16.63 -7.66
CA LYS A 165 2.66 -16.94 -7.29
C LYS A 165 3.14 -18.25 -7.91
N ASP A 166 2.32 -19.30 -7.90
CA ASP A 166 2.66 -20.57 -8.54
C ASP A 166 2.79 -20.41 -10.07
N GLN A 167 1.95 -19.59 -10.70
CA GLN A 167 2.06 -19.26 -12.13
C GLN A 167 3.34 -18.48 -12.43
N LEU A 168 3.66 -17.45 -11.66
CA LEU A 168 4.91 -16.69 -11.79
C LEU A 168 6.13 -17.61 -11.65
N ASN A 169 6.10 -18.54 -10.71
CA ASN A 169 7.20 -19.47 -10.48
C ASN A 169 7.41 -20.49 -11.60
N ARG A 170 6.42 -20.70 -12.48
CA ARG A 170 6.56 -21.54 -13.68
C ARG A 170 7.20 -20.81 -14.85
N LEU A 171 7.25 -19.48 -14.83
CA LEU A 171 7.89 -18.71 -15.88
C LEU A 171 9.41 -18.89 -15.84
N PRO A 172 10.09 -18.92 -17.00
CA PRO A 172 11.54 -18.88 -17.06
C PRO A 172 12.10 -17.71 -16.24
N LYS A 173 13.16 -17.95 -15.47
CA LYS A 173 13.73 -16.98 -14.51
C LYS A 173 14.04 -15.63 -15.15
N GLU A 174 14.56 -15.63 -16.38
CA GLU A 174 14.89 -14.42 -17.14
C GLU A 174 13.65 -13.61 -17.52
N ILE A 175 12.59 -14.28 -17.98
CA ILE A 175 11.31 -13.64 -18.33
C ILE A 175 10.70 -13.04 -17.07
N ARG A 176 10.61 -13.84 -15.99
CA ARG A 176 10.08 -13.38 -14.70
C ARG A 176 10.85 -12.18 -14.18
N GLY A 177 12.18 -12.19 -14.24
CA GLY A 177 13.03 -11.07 -13.82
C GLY A 177 12.71 -9.78 -14.57
N LYS A 178 12.60 -9.84 -15.91
CA LYS A 178 12.23 -8.68 -16.74
C LYS A 178 10.84 -8.15 -16.42
N CYS A 179 9.88 -9.03 -16.18
CA CYS A 179 8.53 -8.60 -15.79
C CYS A 179 8.51 -7.93 -14.42
N VAL A 180 9.25 -8.47 -13.44
CA VAL A 180 9.34 -7.87 -12.10
C VAL A 180 9.95 -6.47 -12.19
N GLU A 181 11.05 -6.30 -12.94
CA GLU A 181 11.65 -4.98 -13.16
C GLU A 181 10.67 -4.01 -13.86
N SER A 182 9.91 -4.49 -14.83
CA SER A 182 8.88 -3.69 -15.49
C SER A 182 7.73 -3.34 -14.53
N ALA A 183 7.33 -4.26 -13.68
CA ALA A 183 6.31 -4.06 -12.65
C ALA A 183 6.75 -3.04 -11.60
N GLU A 184 8.01 -3.08 -11.17
CA GLU A 184 8.58 -2.07 -10.28
C GLU A 184 8.50 -0.66 -10.88
N ASN A 185 8.79 -0.52 -12.18
CA ASN A 185 8.70 0.77 -12.86
C ASN A 185 7.25 1.28 -12.94
N GLU A 186 6.29 0.40 -13.25
CA GLU A 186 4.87 0.77 -13.26
C GLU A 186 4.34 1.08 -11.86
N LEU A 187 4.70 0.29 -10.85
CA LEU A 187 4.38 0.56 -9.44
C LEU A 187 4.94 1.90 -8.99
N PHE A 188 6.14 2.27 -9.43
CA PHE A 188 6.69 3.57 -9.10
C PHE A 188 5.82 4.71 -9.64
N LYS A 189 5.31 4.60 -10.88
CA LYS A 189 4.40 5.64 -11.43
C LYS A 189 3.12 5.77 -10.61
N ILE A 190 2.57 4.65 -10.12
CA ILE A 190 1.39 4.66 -9.22
C ILE A 190 1.73 5.40 -7.93
N ILE A 191 2.87 5.09 -7.32
CA ILE A 191 3.32 5.74 -6.08
C ILE A 191 3.63 7.22 -6.31
N GLU A 192 4.19 7.57 -7.47
CA GLU A 192 4.57 8.92 -7.86
C GLU A 192 3.37 9.89 -7.82
N ILE A 193 2.16 9.41 -8.14
CA ILE A 193 0.91 10.18 -8.02
C ILE A 193 0.72 10.66 -6.58
N VAL A 194 0.87 9.76 -5.60
CA VAL A 194 0.74 10.07 -4.17
C VAL A 194 1.88 10.97 -3.69
N LEU A 195 3.11 10.70 -4.12
CA LEU A 195 4.26 11.53 -3.73
C LEU A 195 4.14 12.96 -4.26
N ASN A 196 3.63 13.15 -5.48
CA ASN A 196 3.38 14.47 -6.05
C ASN A 196 2.30 15.23 -5.28
N ASP A 197 1.20 14.57 -4.94
CA ASP A 197 0.13 15.16 -4.13
C ASP A 197 0.59 15.54 -2.71
N LEU A 198 1.53 14.79 -2.13
CA LEU A 198 2.16 15.13 -0.84
C LEU A 198 3.10 16.35 -0.90
N THR A 199 3.62 16.68 -2.08
CA THR A 199 4.57 17.80 -2.26
C THR A 199 3.93 19.10 -2.74
N ASN A 200 2.68 19.04 -3.19
CA ASN A 200 1.90 20.19 -3.67
C ASN A 200 1.06 20.80 -2.56
#